data_AF-E3DM22-F1
#
_entry.id   AF-E3DM22-F1
#
_cell.length_a   1.000
_cell.length_b   1.000
_cell.length_c   1.000
_cell.angle_alpha   90.00
_cell.angle_beta   90.00
_cell.angle_gamma   90.00
#
_symmetry.space_group_name_H-M   'P 1'
#
loop_
_entity.id
_entity.type
_entity.pdbx_description
1 polymer ?
#
loop_
_entity_poly.entity_id
_entity_poly.type
_entity_poly.pdbx_seq_one_letter_code
_entity_poly.pdbx_strand_id
1 'polypeptide(L)' 'MEEILDELKIGEKLTIGVNAAAEEIGLFLASEDVSASCAFRKKEWDRFVEAINKADKKINS' A
#
# COMPACT_ATOMS: atom_id res chain seq x y z
N MET A 1 -8.88 -13.90 -2.27
CA MET A 1 -8.10 -12.66 -2.09
C MET A 1 -6.79 -13.13 -1.50
N GLU A 2 -5.68 -12.84 -2.18
CA GLU A 2 -4.33 -13.22 -1.75
C GLU A 2 -3.77 -12.08 -0.92
N GLU A 3 -3.28 -12.38 0.28
CA GLU A 3 -2.61 -11.39 1.14
C GLU A 3 -1.17 -11.24 0.66
N ILE A 4 -0.81 -10.03 0.23
CA ILE A 4 0.55 -9.70 -0.23
C ILE A 4 1.39 -9.22 0.96
N LEU A 5 0.76 -8.44 1.84
CA LEU A 5 1.32 -8.03 3.11
C LEU A 5 0.23 -8.20 4.16
N ASP A 6 0.46 -9.14 5.08
CA ASP A 6 -0.39 -9.33 6.25
C ASP A 6 -0.57 -7.99 6.98
N GLU A 7 -1.71 -7.81 7.64
CA GLU A 7 -1.94 -6.64 8.48
C GLU A 7 -0.85 -6.55 9.55
N LEU A 8 0.05 -5.57 9.38
CA LEU A 8 1.21 -5.38 10.22
C LEU A 8 1.00 -4.14 11.07
N LYS A 9 1.02 -4.35 12.39
CA LYS A 9 1.04 -3.27 13.36
C LYS A 9 2.47 -2.73 13.51
N ILE A 10 2.63 -1.43 13.28
CA ILE A 10 3.90 -0.71 13.43
C ILE A 10 3.77 0.20 14.67
N GLY A 11 4.36 -0.24 15.78
CA GLY A 11 4.18 0.42 17.08
C GLY A 11 2.74 0.31 17.59
N GLU A 12 2.30 1.23 18.45
CA GLU A 12 0.95 1.16 19.02
C GLU A 12 -0.13 1.76 18.13
N LYS A 13 0.26 2.66 17.22
CA LYS A 13 -0.64 3.62 16.58
C LYS A 13 -0.75 3.51 15.07
N LEU A 14 0.03 2.68 14.40
CA LEU A 14 0.03 2.56 12.94
C LEU A 14 -0.18 1.10 12.52
N THR A 15 -0.97 0.90 11.47
CA THR A 15 -1.27 -0.40 10.88
C THR A 15 -1.23 -0.28 9.36
N ILE A 16 -0.58 -1.23 8.70
CA ILE A 16 -0.51 -1.32 7.23
C ILE A 16 -0.90 -2.72 6.77
N GLY A 17 -1.58 -2.83 5.63
CA GLY A 17 -1.91 -4.12 5.03
C GLY A 17 -2.08 -4.00 3.51
N VAL A 18 -1.81 -5.08 2.79
CA VAL A 18 -2.00 -5.14 1.33
C VAL A 18 -2.64 -6.45 0.93
N ASN A 19 -3.77 -6.34 0.24
CA ASN A 19 -4.56 -7.48 -0.24
C ASN A 19 -4.73 -7.36 -1.75
N ALA A 20 -4.68 -8.48 -2.45
CA ALA A 20 -4.92 -8.54 -3.89
C ALA A 20 -6.07 -9.48 -4.25
N ALA A 21 -6.89 -9.03 -5.17
CA ALA A 21 -7.85 -9.82 -5.93
C ALA A 21 -7.52 -9.68 -7.43
N ALA A 22 -8.14 -10.51 -8.28
CA ALA A 22 -7.77 -10.66 -9.69
C ALA A 22 -7.52 -9.33 -10.45
N GLU A 23 -8.33 -8.29 -10.16
CA GLU A 23 -8.25 -6.98 -10.84
C GLU A 23 -8.01 -5.80 -9.88
N GLU A 24 -7.88 -6.04 -8.58
CA GLU A 24 -7.88 -5.00 -7.56
C GLU A 24 -6.81 -5.25 -6.50
N ILE A 25 -6.15 -4.18 -6.06
CA ILE A 25 -5.18 -4.19 -4.98
C ILE A 25 -5.65 -3.17 -3.94
N GLY A 26 -5.94 -3.65 -2.74
CA GLY A 26 -6.28 -2.81 -1.59
C GLY A 26 -5.02 -2.52 -0.78
N LEU A 27 -4.72 -1.23 -0.59
CA LEU A 27 -3.73 -0.75 0.38
C LEU A 27 -4.46 -0.13 1.57
N PHE A 28 -4.19 -0.67 2.75
CA PHE A 28 -4.70 -0.16 4.00
C PHE A 28 -3.60 0.56 4.77
N LEU A 29 -3.87 1.79 5.18
CA LEU A 29 -3.03 2.53 6.12
C LEU A 29 -3.92 3.16 7.19
N ALA A 30 -3.87 2.62 8.41
CA ALA A 30 -4.63 3.15 9.53
C ALA A 30 -3.70 3.64 10.63
N SER A 31 -3.93 4.86 11.09
CA SER A 31 -3.43 5.33 12.37
C SER A 31 -4.56 5.35 13.41
N GLU A 32 -4.19 5.49 14.69
CA GLU A 32 -5.12 5.60 15.82
C GLU A 32 -6.18 6.72 15.62
N ASP A 33 -5.85 7.77 14.88
CA ASP A 33 -6.71 8.94 14.66
C ASP A 33 -7.30 9.03 13.24
N VAL A 34 -6.74 8.32 12.24
CA VAL A 34 -7.14 8.43 10.83
C VAL A 34 -6.99 7.08 10.12
N SER A 35 -8.09 6.55 9.58
CA SER A 35 -8.04 5.42 8.64
C SER A 35 -8.13 5.91 7.20
N ALA A 36 -7.11 5.61 6.38
CA ALA A 36 -7.14 5.82 4.94
C ALA A 36 -7.02 4.48 4.23
N SER A 37 -8.04 4.12 3.46
CA SER A 37 -8.05 2.93 2.60
C SER A 37 -8.09 3.38 1.14
N CYS A 38 -7.12 2.92 0.35
CA CYS A 38 -7.09 3.16 -1.09
C CYS A 38 -7.19 1.83 -1.83
N ALA A 39 -8.18 1.70 -2.70
CA ALA A 39 -8.29 0.60 -3.64
C ALA A 39 -7.77 1.05 -5.00
N PHE A 40 -6.89 0.25 -5.59
CA PHE A 40 -6.32 0.46 -6.91
C PHE A 40 -6.81 -0.65 -7.82
N ARG A 41 -7.15 -0.34 -9.07
CA ARG A 41 -7.13 -1.37 -10.11
C ARG A 41 -5.69 -1.80 -10.34
N LYS A 42 -5.48 -3.05 -10.76
CA LYS A 42 -4.13 -3.61 -10.98
C LYS A 42 -3.21 -2.70 -11.83
N LYS A 43 -3.73 -2.15 -12.93
CA LYS A 43 -2.98 -1.21 -13.80
C LYS A 43 -2.60 0.10 -13.10
N GLU A 44 -3.41 0.57 -12.15
CA GLU A 44 -3.16 1.78 -11.38
C GLU A 44 -2.10 1.54 -10.31
N TRP A 45 -2.16 0.37 -9.66
CA TRP A 45 -1.12 -0.10 -8.74
C TRP A 45 0.25 -0.19 -9.42
N ASP A 46 0.34 -0.80 -10.60
CA ASP A 46 1.61 -0.93 -11.32
C ASP A 46 2.24 0.45 -11.60
N ARG A 47 1.42 1.43 -11.98
CA ARG A 47 1.85 2.82 -12.18
C ARG A 47 2.28 3.50 -10.89
N PHE A 48 1.56 3.25 -9.80
CA PHE A 48 1.91 3.75 -8.47
C PHE A 48 3.30 3.25 -8.05
N VAL A 49 3.53 1.92 -8.14
CA VAL A 49 4.82 1.31 -7.81
C VAL A 49 5.94 1.85 -8.68
N GLU A 50 5.71 2.01 -10.00
CA GLU A 50 6.69 2.61 -10.91
C GLU A 50 7.07 4.04 -10.49
N ALA A 51 6.08 4.86 -10.12
CA ALA A 51 6.30 6.23 -9.66
C ALA A 51 7.08 6.29 -8.35
N ILE A 52 6.75 5.43 -7.37
CA ILE A 52 7.48 5.33 -6.10
C ILE A 52 8.94 4.97 -6.33
N ASN A 53 9.22 3.94 -7.14
CA ASN A 53 10.59 3.52 -7.44
C ASN A 53 11.40 4.61 -8.16
N LYS A 54 10.76 5.40 -9.04
CA LYS A 54 11.41 6.56 -9.66
C LYS A 54 11.72 7.66 -8.66
N ALA A 55 10.84 7.91 -7.68
CA ALA A 55 11.07 8.89 -6.63
C ALA A 55 12.19 8.45 -5.68
N ASP A 56 12.19 7.19 -5.25
CA ASP A 56 13.22 6.62 -4.38
C ASP A 56 14.63 6.75 -4.99
N LYS A 57 14.75 6.39 -6.28
CA LYS A 57 16.01 6.57 -7.03
C LYS A 57 16.51 8.00 -7.06
N LYS A 58 15.63 9.01 -7.00
CA LYS A 58 16.01 10.43 -6.97
C LYS A 58 16.41 10.90 -5.57
N ILE A 59 15.83 10.32 -4.53
CA ILE A 59 16.14 10.65 -3.14
C ILE A 59 17.50 10.08 -2.76
N ASN A 60 17.80 8.87 -3.23
CA ASN A 60 19.02 8.14 -2.91
C ASN A 60 20.15 8.30 -3.94
N SER A 61 20.03 9.24 -4.89
CA SER A 61 21.03 9.54 -5.93
C SER A 61 21.93 10.72 -5.61
#